data_AF-A0A0B7IJX6-F1
#
_entry.id   AF-A0A0B7IJX6-F1
#
_cell.length_a   1.000
_cell.length_b   1.000
_cell.length_c   1.000
_cell.angle_alpha   90.00
_cell.angle_beta   90.00
_cell.angle_gamma   90.00
#
_symmetry.space_group_name_H-M   'P 1'
#
loop_
_entity.id
_entity.type
_entity.pdbx_description
1 polymer ?
#
loop_
_entity_poly.entity_id
_entity_poly.type
_entity_poly.pdbx_seq_one_letter_code
_entity_poly.pdbx_strand_id
1 'polypeptide(L)'
;MKDEIIDEVHAILPEIEHIFSIISQIRKWNFSVKEFEDTYNQYLEKGTIKEKNIDFVLQTLFNFSIIGNRPKKRDVSFFRYENKEARFNFNENIEVHRGLFKALQIL
;
A
#
# COMPACT_ATOMS: atom_id res chain seq x y z
N MET A 1 3.14 16.32 -5.30
CA MET A 1 2.95 14.90 -5.63
C MET A 1 2.76 14.01 -4.40
N LYS A 2 3.75 13.81 -3.50
CA LYS A 2 3.51 13.01 -2.27
C LYS A 2 2.39 13.63 -1.42
N ASP A 3 2.51 14.93 -1.13
CA ASP A 3 1.57 15.64 -0.26
C ASP A 3 0.17 15.74 -0.92
N GLU A 4 0.10 15.97 -2.23
CA GLU A 4 -1.15 15.95 -3.00
C GLU A 4 -1.86 14.57 -2.97
N ILE A 5 -1.10 13.47 -3.15
CA ILE A 5 -1.67 12.12 -3.07
C ILE A 5 -2.12 11.81 -1.64
N ILE A 6 -1.39 12.27 -0.61
CA ILE A 6 -1.81 12.12 0.78
C ILE A 6 -3.12 12.85 1.01
N ASP A 7 -3.24 14.11 0.59
CA ASP A 7 -4.45 14.91 0.79
C ASP A 7 -5.66 14.27 0.12
N GLU A 8 -5.52 13.76 -1.11
CA GLU A 8 -6.59 13.06 -1.83
C GLU A 8 -6.99 11.76 -1.14
N VAL A 9 -6.01 10.97 -0.69
CA VAL A 9 -6.26 9.68 -0.02
C VAL A 9 -6.85 9.89 1.36
N HIS A 10 -6.47 10.95 2.08
CA HIS A 10 -6.91 11.22 3.45
C HIS A 10 -8.44 11.40 3.54
N ALA A 11 -9.08 11.91 2.48
CA ALA A 11 -10.53 12.01 2.39
C ALA A 11 -11.25 10.65 2.39
N ILE A 12 -10.56 9.57 2.01
CA ILE A 12 -11.11 8.20 1.90
C ILE A 12 -10.55 7.29 2.99
N LEU A 13 -9.26 7.41 3.28
CA LEU A 13 -8.52 6.74 4.33
C LEU A 13 -7.88 7.79 5.26
N PRO A 14 -8.63 8.29 6.27
CA PRO A 14 -8.11 9.28 7.22
C PRO A 14 -6.87 8.80 7.99
N GLU A 15 -6.66 7.47 8.05
CA GLU A 15 -5.56 6.83 8.77
C GLU A 15 -4.35 6.55 7.85
N ILE A 16 -4.25 7.20 6.67
CA ILE A 16 -3.20 6.98 5.67
C ILE A 16 -1.77 7.09 6.22
N GLU A 17 -1.52 8.01 7.15
CA GLU A 17 -0.20 8.15 7.81
C GLU A 17 0.17 6.91 8.65
N HIS A 18 -0.81 6.27 9.30
CA HIS A 18 -0.59 5.01 10.01
C HIS A 18 -0.37 3.86 9.03
N ILE A 19 -1.06 3.87 7.89
CA ILE A 19 -0.86 2.88 6.81
C ILE A 19 0.55 3.02 6.21
N PHE A 20 1.04 4.24 6.02
CA PHE A 20 2.42 4.51 5.63
C PHE A 20 3.43 4.05 6.67
N SER A 21 3.11 4.19 7.96
CA SER A 21 3.92 3.65 9.06
C SER A 21 4.02 2.12 9.00
N ILE A 22 2.92 1.43 8.66
CA ILE A 22 2.92 -0.03 8.42
C ILE A 22 3.85 -0.41 7.28
N ILE A 23 3.74 0.26 6.13
CA ILE A 23 4.61 0.00 4.97
C ILE A 23 6.09 0.25 5.33
N SER A 24 6.36 1.32 6.07
CA SER A 24 7.70 1.67 6.55
C SER A 24 8.26 0.61 7.51
N GLN A 25 7.40 0.05 8.38
CA GLN A 25 7.78 -1.01 9.31
C GLN A 25 8.15 -2.33 8.60
N ILE A 26 7.53 -2.64 7.46
CA ILE A 26 7.87 -3.84 6.66
C ILE A 26 9.30 -3.75 6.11
N ARG A 27 9.81 -2.53 5.85
CA ARG A 27 11.17 -2.24 5.33
C ARG A 27 11.53 -2.93 4.01
N LYS A 28 10.52 -3.33 3.23
CA LYS A 28 10.70 -3.94 1.90
C LYS A 28 9.93 -3.11 0.89
N TRP A 29 10.52 -2.90 -0.28
CA TRP A 29 9.82 -2.27 -1.41
C TRP A 29 8.88 -3.26 -2.11
N ASN A 30 9.09 -4.57 -1.94
CA ASN A 30 8.29 -5.65 -2.47
C ASN A 30 8.04 -6.71 -1.39
N PHE A 31 6.77 -6.96 -1.10
CA PHE A 31 6.32 -7.87 -0.05
C PHE A 31 4.98 -8.51 -0.42
N SER A 32 4.62 -9.61 0.23
CA SER A 32 3.34 -10.28 0.03
C SER A 32 2.19 -9.55 0.73
N VAL A 33 0.96 -9.76 0.25
CA VAL A 33 -0.26 -9.30 0.94
C VAL A 33 -0.31 -9.78 2.39
N LYS A 34 0.09 -11.03 2.65
CA LYS A 34 0.14 -11.58 4.00
C LYS A 34 1.10 -10.82 4.92
N GLU A 35 2.28 -10.40 4.45
CA GLU A 35 3.21 -9.59 5.26
C GLU A 35 2.61 -8.21 5.62
N PHE A 36 1.83 -7.64 4.70
CA PHE A 36 1.07 -6.42 4.98
C PHE A 36 -0.01 -6.66 6.02
N GLU A 37 -0.85 -7.69 5.84
CA GLU A 37 -1.92 -8.07 6.78
C GLU A 37 -1.38 -8.36 8.18
N ASP A 38 -0.31 -9.14 8.29
CA ASP A 38 0.32 -9.50 9.57
C ASP A 38 0.79 -8.23 10.31
N THR A 39 1.34 -7.25 9.59
CA THR A 39 1.78 -5.97 10.19
C THR A 39 0.59 -5.05 10.50
N TYR A 40 -0.41 -5.01 9.62
CA TYR A 40 -1.62 -4.20 9.78
C TYR A 40 -2.44 -4.65 11.00
N ASN A 41 -2.58 -5.96 11.19
CA ASN A 41 -3.29 -6.53 12.33
C ASN A 41 -2.65 -6.13 13.67
N GLN A 42 -1.33 -5.96 13.73
CA GLN A 42 -0.67 -5.44 14.95
C GLN A 42 -1.08 -4.00 15.28
N TYR A 43 -1.43 -3.18 14.29
CA TYR A 43 -1.94 -1.82 14.49
C TYR A 43 -3.41 -1.83 14.87
N LEU A 44 -4.21 -2.74 14.32
CA LEU A 44 -5.60 -2.96 14.73
C LEU A 44 -5.70 -3.40 16.18
N GLU A 45 -4.88 -4.37 16.60
CA GLU A 45 -4.85 -4.88 17.98
C GLU A 45 -4.47 -3.80 19.00
N LYS A 46 -3.58 -2.89 18.61
CA LYS A 46 -3.19 -1.72 19.42
C LYS A 46 -4.22 -0.59 19.40
N GLY A 47 -5.22 -0.66 18.52
CA GLY A 47 -6.22 0.40 18.33
C GLY A 47 -5.67 1.65 17.64
N THR A 48 -4.50 1.56 17.01
CA THR A 48 -3.88 2.67 16.26
C THR A 48 -4.59 2.92 14.93
N ILE A 49 -5.22 1.88 14.37
CA ILE A 49 -6.05 1.95 13.17
C ILE A 49 -7.43 1.40 13.50
N LYS A 50 -8.48 2.00 12.94
CA LYS A 50 -9.88 1.61 13.13
C LYS A 50 -10.46 0.88 11.93
N GLU A 51 -9.99 1.17 10.71
CA GLU A 51 -10.44 0.49 9.50
C GLU A 51 -10.05 -0.99 9.52
N LYS A 52 -11.03 -1.89 9.62
CA LYS A 52 -10.83 -3.36 9.72
C LYS A 52 -10.81 -4.05 8.36
N ASN A 53 -11.31 -3.39 7.32
CA ASN A 53 -11.38 -3.94 5.98
C ASN A 53 -10.05 -3.69 5.24
N ILE A 54 -9.11 -4.62 5.44
CA ILE A 54 -7.78 -4.57 4.80
C ILE A 54 -7.89 -4.60 3.27
N ASP A 55 -8.87 -5.33 2.73
CA ASP A 55 -9.10 -5.39 1.28
C ASP A 55 -9.46 -4.03 0.71
N PHE A 56 -10.29 -3.25 1.41
CA PHE A 56 -10.62 -1.88 1.02
C PHE A 56 -9.39 -0.98 1.08
N VAL A 57 -8.55 -1.12 2.10
CA VAL A 57 -7.30 -0.36 2.22
C VAL A 57 -6.38 -0.66 1.03
N LEU A 58 -6.09 -1.94 0.76
CA LEU A 58 -5.20 -2.34 -0.33
C LEU A 58 -5.72 -1.88 -1.70
N GLN A 59 -7.03 -2.02 -1.95
CA GLN A 59 -7.64 -1.52 -3.18
C GLN A 59 -7.52 0.00 -3.31
N THR A 60 -7.71 0.74 -2.21
CA THR A 60 -7.58 2.20 -2.22
C THR A 60 -6.14 2.60 -2.50
N LEU A 61 -5.16 2.03 -1.80
CA LEU A 61 -3.74 2.30 -2.06
C LEU A 61 -3.35 2.01 -3.52
N PHE A 62 -3.87 0.91 -4.09
CA PHE A 62 -3.65 0.58 -5.50
C PHE A 62 -4.31 1.59 -6.45
N ASN A 63 -5.55 1.99 -6.18
CA ASN A 63 -6.28 2.97 -6.98
C ASN A 63 -5.58 4.33 -7.06
N PHE A 64 -4.88 4.72 -5.99
CA PHE A 64 -4.05 5.92 -5.94
C PHE A 64 -2.60 5.69 -6.40
N SER A 65 -2.28 4.50 -6.93
CA SER A 65 -0.93 4.11 -7.36
C SER A 65 0.16 4.27 -6.31
N ILE A 66 -0.19 4.24 -5.02
CA ILE A 66 0.75 4.17 -3.90
C ILE A 66 1.46 2.82 -3.93
N ILE A 67 0.69 1.77 -4.24
CA ILE A 67 1.18 0.41 -4.44
C ILE A 67 0.77 -0.11 -5.81
N GLY A 68 1.52 -1.10 -6.30
CA GLY A 68 1.27 -1.85 -7.52
C GLY A 68 1.27 -3.35 -7.26
N ASN A 69 0.86 -4.12 -8.27
CA ASN A 69 0.97 -5.56 -8.26
C ASN A 69 2.21 -6.03 -9.01
N ARG A 70 2.93 -6.98 -8.42
CA ARG A 70 4.12 -7.59 -9.00
C ARG A 70 3.96 -9.11 -9.05
N PRO A 71 3.81 -9.72 -10.24
CA PRO A 71 3.72 -11.16 -10.36
C PRO A 71 5.00 -11.85 -9.87
N LYS A 72 4.86 -12.93 -9.09
CA LYS A 72 5.99 -13.64 -8.47
C LYS A 72 7.04 -14.18 -9.46
N LYS A 73 6.65 -14.40 -10.71
CA LYS A 73 7.49 -15.00 -11.76
C LYS A 73 7.92 -14.02 -12.85
N ARG A 74 7.63 -12.71 -12.71
CA ARG A 74 7.98 -11.71 -13.72
C ARG A 74 8.60 -10.49 -13.04
N ASP A 75 9.62 -9.93 -13.68
CA ASP A 75 10.26 -8.68 -13.25
C ASP A 75 9.54 -7.48 -13.88
N VAL A 76 8.23 -7.41 -13.67
CA VAL A 76 7.39 -6.30 -14.12
C VAL A 76 6.38 -5.99 -13.02
N SER A 77 6.01 -4.72 -12.91
CA SER A 77 5.06 -4.24 -11.93
C SER A 77 3.96 -3.50 -12.65
N PHE A 78 2.74 -3.59 -12.12
CA PHE A 78 1.55 -2.97 -12.68
C PHE A 78 0.96 -2.00 -11.67
N PHE A 79 0.83 -0.75 -12.07
CA PHE A 79 0.21 0.30 -11.25
C PHE A 79 -1.05 0.84 -11.95
N ARG A 80 -1.98 1.40 -11.15
CA ARG A 80 -3.25 1.91 -11.67
C ARG A 80 -3.07 3.04 -12.68
N TYR A 81 -2.02 3.87 -12.58
CA TYR A 81 -1.77 4.94 -13.55
C TYR A 81 -1.47 4.43 -14.97
N GLU A 82 -0.97 3.19 -15.11
CA GLU A 82 -0.66 2.59 -16.41
C GLU A 82 -1.91 2.08 -17.11
N ASN A 83 -2.89 1.60 -16.33
CA ASN A 83 -4.19 1.14 -16.83
C ASN A 83 -5.30 1.46 -15.82
N LYS A 84 -6.14 2.43 -16.19
CA LYS A 84 -7.27 2.91 -15.38
C LYS A 84 -8.36 1.86 -15.13
N GLU A 85 -8.34 0.71 -15.81
CA GLU A 85 -9.27 -0.39 -15.56
C GLU A 85 -8.66 -1.52 -14.72
N ALA A 86 -7.35 -1.46 -14.44
CA ALA A 86 -6.66 -2.49 -13.68
C ALA A 86 -7.18 -2.59 -12.26
N ARG A 87 -7.33 -3.81 -11.73
CA ARG A 87 -7.74 -4.04 -10.34
C ARG A 87 -6.60 -4.65 -9.55
N PHE A 88 -6.58 -4.38 -8.25
CA PHE A 88 -5.60 -4.98 -7.36
C PHE A 88 -5.74 -6.50 -7.35
N ASN A 89 -4.63 -7.22 -7.52
CA ASN A 89 -4.57 -8.68 -7.44
C ASN A 89 -3.98 -9.15 -6.11
N PHE A 90 -4.83 -9.65 -5.22
CA PHE A 90 -4.45 -10.13 -3.88
C PHE A 90 -3.50 -11.35 -3.88
N ASN A 91 -3.34 -12.03 -5.03
CA ASN A 91 -2.45 -13.19 -5.14
C ASN A 91 -1.01 -12.82 -5.56
N GLU A 92 -0.79 -11.56 -5.94
CA GLU A 92 0.51 -11.04 -6.35
C GLU A 92 1.19 -10.32 -5.20
N ASN A 93 2.50 -10.10 -5.32
CA ASN A 93 3.18 -9.27 -4.35
C ASN A 93 2.77 -7.80 -4.56
N ILE A 94 2.85 -7.06 -3.47
CA ILE A 94 2.73 -5.62 -3.42
C ILE A 94 4.10 -5.03 -3.76
N GLU A 95 4.15 -4.09 -4.69
CA GLU A 95 5.31 -3.22 -4.91
C GLU A 95 4.96 -1.79 -4.51
N VAL A 96 5.79 -1.17 -3.66
CA VAL A 96 5.64 0.23 -3.28
C VAL A 96 6.10 1.11 -4.44
N HIS A 97 5.36 2.18 -4.72
CA HIS A 97 5.76 3.13 -5.76
C HIS A 97 7.12 3.76 -5.42
N ARG A 98 8.07 3.77 -6.37
CA ARG A 98 9.46 4.21 -6.16
C ARG A 98 9.58 5.64 -5.62
N GLY A 99 8.64 6.52 -5.99
CA GLY A 99 8.57 7.89 -5.49
C GLY A 99 8.34 8.00 -3.97
N LEU A 100 7.93 6.92 -3.31
CA LEU A 100 7.67 6.87 -1.87
C LEU A 100 8.83 6.30 -1.05
N PHE A 101 9.85 5.70 -1.68
CA PHE A 101 10.91 4.97 -0.95
C PHE A 101 11.60 5.84 0.11
N LYS A 102 12.07 7.03 -0.28
CA LYS A 102 12.73 7.98 0.65
C LYS A 102 11.79 8.41 1.78
N ALA A 103 10.53 8.64 1.45
CA ALA A 103 9.52 9.11 2.40
C ALA A 103 9.12 8.05 3.43
N LEU A 104 9.11 6.78 3.01
CA LEU A 104 8.75 5.63 3.83
C LEU A 104 9.98 4.91 4.41
N GLN A 105 11.18 5.48 4.22
CA GLN A 105 12.45 4.91 4.70
C GLN A 105 12.65 3.44 4.25
N ILE A 106 12.24 3.14 3.02
CA ILE A 106 12.49 1.87 2.36
C ILE A 106 13.77 2.03 1.54
N LEU A 107 14.82 1.30 1.94
CA LEU A 107 16.24 1.35 1.48
C LEU A 107 17.15 2.22 2.34
#